data_AF-A0A2X0IG71-F1
#
_entry.id   AF-A0A2X0IG71-F1
#
_cell.length_a   1.000
_cell.length_b   1.000
_cell.length_c   1.000
_cell.angle_alpha   90.00
_cell.angle_beta   90.00
_cell.angle_gamma   90.00
#
_symmetry.space_group_name_H-M   'P 1'
#
loop_
_entity.id
_entity.type
_entity.pdbx_description
1 polymer ?
#
loop_
_entity_poly.entity_id
_entity_poly.type
_entity_poly.pdbx_seq_one_letter_code
_entity_poly.pdbx_strand_id
1 'polypeptide(L)'
;MTVADMALWVDGPPHELFAEMRGKCPVHWSSGIAGMPGEVGFWSITRAADLETVSRDWKTFSSHLQGSIDITEGDMPEELREMSHLDLINLDPPKHDRLKALFLQGFTAPRIAEHEAKIKEIVTTVLDRLDGRETCDLVSEVSQPIVARVIHSFMGIPEEDDLKWAGHMKRYLGRDDPDLNPGGIEEWAGVFIPQLIEEAMALIEPRRAEPTDDLISILVHAEIDGERLTDEDIVMGILLLFAAGNDSTM
;
A
#
# COMPACT_ATOMS: atom_id res chain seq x y z
N MET A 1 -12.24 -14.66 -21.09
CA MET A 1 -11.43 -13.44 -21.22
C MET A 1 -11.28 -12.90 -19.82
N THR A 2 -10.05 -12.79 -19.32
CA THR A 2 -9.77 -12.30 -17.96
C THR A 2 -8.52 -11.43 -18.01
N VAL A 3 -8.50 -10.38 -17.20
CA VAL A 3 -7.31 -9.55 -16.96
C VAL A 3 -6.59 -9.94 -15.66
N ALA A 4 -7.13 -10.91 -14.92
CA ALA A 4 -6.55 -11.44 -13.68
C ALA A 4 -5.56 -12.60 -13.92
N ASP A 5 -5.11 -12.80 -15.16
CA ASP A 5 -4.02 -13.74 -15.45
C ASP A 5 -2.70 -12.97 -15.46
N MET A 6 -1.85 -13.24 -14.46
CA MET A 6 -0.56 -12.56 -14.30
C MET A 6 0.37 -12.75 -15.49
N ALA A 7 0.23 -13.84 -16.26
CA ALA A 7 1.03 -14.04 -17.47
C ALA A 7 0.80 -12.97 -18.54
N LEU A 8 -0.35 -12.27 -18.51
CA LEU A 8 -0.68 -11.19 -19.45
C LEU A 8 0.06 -9.88 -19.16
N TRP A 9 0.68 -9.74 -17.99
CA TRP A 9 1.30 -8.50 -17.52
C TRP A 9 2.83 -8.50 -17.63
N VAL A 10 3.44 -9.63 -18.01
CA VAL A 10 4.90 -9.81 -18.10
C VAL A 10 5.55 -8.82 -19.06
N ASP A 11 4.90 -8.53 -20.18
CA ASP A 11 5.37 -7.57 -21.19
C ASP A 11 4.71 -6.18 -21.05
N GLY A 12 4.17 -5.88 -19.86
CA GLY A 12 3.43 -4.66 -19.55
C GLY A 12 1.91 -4.80 -19.66
N PRO A 13 1.15 -3.71 -19.50
CA PRO A 13 -0.32 -3.78 -19.47
C PRO A 13 -0.92 -4.30 -20.80
N PRO A 14 -1.87 -5.26 -20.76
CA PRO A 14 -2.43 -5.89 -21.95
C PRO A 14 -3.46 -4.98 -22.65
N HIS A 15 -2.98 -3.89 -23.28
CA HIS A 15 -3.83 -2.84 -23.84
C HIS A 15 -4.78 -3.33 -24.95
N GLU A 16 -4.36 -4.28 -25.77
CA GLU A 16 -5.20 -4.86 -26.83
C GLU A 16 -6.41 -5.60 -26.26
N LEU A 17 -6.18 -6.39 -25.19
CA LEU A 17 -7.23 -7.09 -24.46
C LEU A 17 -8.23 -6.09 -23.85
N PHE A 18 -7.74 -5.04 -23.19
CA PHE A 18 -8.59 -3.98 -22.68
C PHE A 18 -9.39 -3.27 -23.78
N ALA A 19 -8.81 -3.06 -24.96
CA ALA A 19 -9.51 -2.47 -26.11
C ALA A 19 -10.62 -3.40 -26.64
N GLU A 20 -10.36 -4.70 -26.71
CA GLU A 20 -11.36 -5.71 -27.08
C GLU A 20 -12.52 -5.74 -26.08
N MET A 21 -12.22 -5.78 -24.78
CA MET A 21 -13.23 -5.74 -23.71
C MET A 21 -14.11 -4.51 -23.84
N ARG A 22 -13.52 -3.31 -23.92
CA ARG A 22 -14.28 -2.05 -24.07
C ARG A 22 -15.17 -2.04 -25.31
N GLY A 23 -14.72 -2.65 -26.40
CA GLY A 23 -15.42 -2.68 -27.69
C GLY A 23 -16.55 -3.70 -27.76
N LYS A 24 -16.39 -4.88 -27.15
CA LYS A 24 -17.33 -6.00 -27.28
C LYS A 24 -18.16 -6.26 -26.02
N CYS A 25 -17.53 -6.27 -24.84
CA CYS A 25 -18.14 -6.66 -23.57
C CYS A 25 -17.48 -5.85 -22.43
N PRO A 26 -17.87 -4.58 -22.23
CA PRO A 26 -17.18 -3.68 -21.31
C PRO A 26 -17.37 -4.01 -19.83
N VAL A 27 -18.46 -4.73 -19.53
CA VAL A 27 -18.80 -5.34 -18.24
C VAL A 27 -18.84 -6.84 -18.48
N HIS A 28 -17.73 -7.52 -18.21
CA HIS A 28 -17.51 -8.91 -18.60
C HIS A 28 -17.38 -9.81 -17.38
N TRP A 29 -18.10 -10.92 -17.34
CA TRP A 29 -17.92 -11.93 -16.29
C TRP A 29 -16.68 -12.79 -16.58
N SER A 30 -15.68 -12.69 -15.71
CA SER A 30 -14.48 -13.50 -15.72
C SER A 30 -14.66 -14.65 -14.74
N SER A 31 -14.74 -15.89 -15.24
CA SER A 31 -14.91 -17.08 -14.42
C SER A 31 -13.59 -17.48 -13.74
N GLY A 32 -13.64 -17.75 -12.44
CA GLY A 32 -12.48 -18.10 -11.63
C GLY A 32 -11.49 -16.94 -11.47
N ILE A 33 -10.54 -17.12 -10.54
CA ILE A 33 -9.41 -16.22 -10.32
C ILE A 33 -8.15 -17.09 -10.25
N ALA A 34 -7.16 -16.80 -11.10
CA ALA A 34 -5.89 -17.50 -11.05
C ALA A 34 -5.24 -17.25 -9.68
N GLY A 35 -4.81 -18.31 -8.98
CA GLY A 35 -4.31 -18.22 -7.60
C GLY A 35 -5.35 -18.52 -6.51
N MET A 36 -6.66 -18.45 -6.82
CA MET A 36 -7.74 -18.66 -5.84
C MET A 36 -8.72 -19.77 -6.31
N PRO A 37 -8.39 -21.06 -6.12
CA PRO A 37 -9.16 -22.19 -6.66
C PRO A 37 -10.58 -22.36 -6.07
N GLY A 38 -10.97 -21.57 -5.07
CA GLY A 38 -12.33 -21.51 -4.51
C GLY A 38 -13.23 -20.41 -5.09
N GLU A 39 -12.66 -19.44 -5.80
CA GLU A 39 -13.41 -18.27 -6.27
C GLU A 39 -14.17 -18.57 -7.57
N VAL A 40 -15.44 -18.17 -7.62
CA VAL A 40 -16.31 -18.43 -8.77
C VAL A 40 -16.01 -17.49 -9.96
N GLY A 41 -15.38 -16.35 -9.69
CA GLY A 41 -15.06 -15.32 -10.67
C GLY A 41 -15.44 -13.91 -10.23
N PHE A 42 -15.29 -12.95 -11.13
CA PHE A 42 -15.53 -11.54 -10.88
C PHE A 42 -16.00 -10.81 -12.14
N TRP A 43 -16.61 -9.64 -11.95
CA TRP A 43 -16.96 -8.74 -13.05
C TRP A 43 -15.79 -7.82 -13.38
N SER A 44 -15.31 -7.88 -14.63
CA SER A 44 -14.32 -6.94 -15.16
C SER A 44 -15.02 -5.72 -15.75
N ILE A 45 -14.73 -4.54 -15.19
CA ILE A 45 -15.27 -3.25 -15.62
C ILE A 45 -14.18 -2.46 -16.34
N THR A 46 -14.37 -2.16 -17.63
CA THR A 46 -13.26 -1.69 -18.49
C THR A 46 -13.45 -0.31 -19.11
N ARG A 47 -14.62 0.33 -18.92
CA ARG A 47 -14.87 1.71 -19.35
C ARG A 47 -14.78 2.68 -18.18
N ALA A 48 -14.18 3.83 -18.44
CA ALA A 48 -14.02 4.88 -17.43
C ALA A 48 -15.35 5.34 -16.81
N ALA A 49 -16.42 5.48 -17.60
CA ALA A 49 -17.73 5.87 -17.09
C ALA A 49 -18.37 4.83 -16.15
N ASP A 50 -18.15 3.53 -16.43
CA ASP A 50 -18.65 2.46 -15.59
C ASP A 50 -17.83 2.39 -14.29
N LEU A 51 -16.50 2.56 -14.38
CA LEU A 51 -15.62 2.67 -13.21
C LEU A 51 -16.00 3.86 -12.32
N GLU A 52 -16.25 5.05 -12.90
CA GLU A 52 -16.72 6.21 -12.12
C GLU A 52 -18.04 5.90 -11.39
N THR A 53 -18.97 5.20 -12.04
CA THR A 53 -20.24 4.79 -11.42
C THR A 53 -19.99 3.87 -10.22
N VAL A 54 -19.18 2.83 -10.42
CA VAL A 54 -18.83 1.84 -9.38
C VAL A 54 -18.13 2.52 -8.20
N SER A 55 -17.10 3.33 -8.47
CA SER A 55 -16.30 4.00 -7.43
C SER A 55 -17.08 5.04 -6.62
N ARG A 56 -18.23 5.54 -7.12
CA ARG A 56 -19.04 6.55 -6.43
C ARG A 56 -20.20 5.97 -5.63
N ASP A 57 -20.64 4.75 -5.92
CA ASP A 57 -21.78 4.10 -5.28
C ASP A 57 -21.37 2.98 -4.32
N TRP A 58 -20.67 3.36 -3.25
CA TRP A 58 -20.19 2.44 -2.20
C TRP A 58 -21.31 1.61 -1.56
N LYS A 59 -22.57 2.11 -1.57
CA LYS A 59 -23.72 1.38 -1.01
C LYS A 59 -24.04 0.13 -1.81
N THR A 60 -23.81 0.17 -3.11
CA THR A 60 -23.98 -0.97 -4.01
C THR A 60 -22.67 -1.74 -4.16
N PHE A 61 -21.55 -1.03 -4.26
CA PHE A 61 -20.21 -1.58 -4.47
C PHE A 61 -19.35 -1.36 -3.23
N SER A 62 -19.59 -2.18 -2.22
CA SER A 62 -18.90 -2.15 -0.92
C SER A 62 -17.43 -2.53 -1.06
N SER A 63 -16.55 -1.77 -0.39
CA SER A 63 -15.14 -2.17 -0.21
C SER A 63 -14.97 -3.10 1.00
N HIS A 64 -15.92 -3.09 1.95
CA HIS A 64 -15.82 -3.86 3.19
C HIS A 64 -16.28 -5.31 3.07
N LEU A 65 -17.34 -5.59 2.31
CA LEU A 65 -17.99 -6.90 2.31
C LEU A 65 -17.06 -8.06 1.92
N GLN A 66 -16.18 -7.84 0.95
CA GLN A 66 -15.22 -8.86 0.49
C GLN A 66 -13.77 -8.34 0.48
N GLY A 67 -13.54 -7.08 0.86
CA GLY A 67 -12.24 -6.43 0.75
C GLY A 67 -11.83 -6.18 -0.70
N SER A 68 -10.65 -5.60 -0.89
CA SER A 68 -9.92 -5.70 -2.14
C SER A 68 -9.45 -7.14 -2.34
N ILE A 69 -9.80 -7.76 -3.47
CA ILE A 69 -9.24 -9.04 -3.85
C ILE A 69 -7.82 -8.80 -4.38
N ASP A 70 -6.84 -9.24 -3.61
CA ASP A 70 -5.47 -9.34 -4.10
C ASP A 70 -5.33 -10.63 -4.91
N ILE A 71 -4.98 -10.50 -6.19
CA ILE A 71 -4.85 -11.65 -7.10
C ILE A 71 -3.45 -12.22 -6.92
N THR A 72 -3.24 -12.88 -5.78
CA THR A 72 -1.97 -13.46 -5.39
C THR A 72 -2.07 -14.99 -5.29
N GLU A 73 -0.92 -15.66 -5.26
CA GLU A 73 -0.89 -17.11 -5.02
C GLU A 73 -1.07 -17.40 -3.53
N GLY A 74 -1.91 -18.39 -3.19
CA GLY A 74 -2.04 -18.92 -1.83
C GLY A 74 -3.09 -18.21 -0.97
N ASP A 75 -3.87 -19.02 -0.24
CA ASP A 75 -4.90 -18.52 0.68
C ASP A 75 -4.25 -17.77 1.83
N MET A 76 -4.73 -16.54 2.09
CA MET A 76 -4.38 -15.80 3.29
C MET A 76 -4.92 -16.52 4.53
N PRO A 77 -4.13 -16.69 5.60
CA PRO A 77 -4.65 -17.16 6.88
C PRO A 77 -5.83 -16.30 7.33
N GLU A 78 -6.87 -16.94 7.85
CA GLU A 78 -8.15 -16.30 8.18
C GLU A 78 -7.97 -15.09 9.12
N GLU A 79 -7.07 -15.19 10.09
CA GLU A 79 -6.78 -14.12 11.05
C GLU A 79 -6.22 -12.87 10.34
N LEU A 80 -5.37 -13.05 9.33
CA LEU A 80 -4.82 -11.94 8.56
C LEU A 80 -5.83 -11.38 7.56
N ARG A 81 -6.70 -12.25 7.02
CA ARG A 81 -7.83 -11.81 6.20
C ARG A 81 -8.73 -10.88 7.02
N GLU A 82 -9.12 -11.29 8.22
CA GLU A 82 -9.92 -10.47 9.14
C GLU A 82 -9.20 -9.15 9.52
N MET A 83 -7.88 -9.20 9.74
CA MET A 83 -7.08 -7.99 9.97
C MET A 83 -7.10 -7.04 8.77
N SER A 84 -7.03 -7.54 7.54
CA SER A 84 -7.09 -6.70 6.32
C SER A 84 -8.42 -5.96 6.17
N HIS A 85 -9.52 -6.46 6.75
CA HIS A 85 -10.81 -5.75 6.80
C HIS A 85 -10.80 -4.54 7.74
N LEU A 86 -9.73 -4.37 8.54
CA LEU A 86 -9.51 -3.17 9.36
C LEU A 86 -8.78 -2.07 8.59
N ASP A 87 -8.12 -2.39 7.47
CA ASP A 87 -7.41 -1.41 6.65
C ASP A 87 -8.35 -0.36 6.10
N LEU A 88 -7.92 0.91 6.15
CA LEU A 88 -8.72 2.04 5.68
C LEU A 88 -9.24 1.83 4.24
N ILE A 89 -8.45 1.21 3.37
CA ILE A 89 -8.82 0.95 1.97
C ILE A 89 -9.99 -0.04 1.81
N ASN A 90 -10.22 -0.90 2.82
CA ASN A 90 -11.24 -1.95 2.85
C ASN A 90 -12.45 -1.56 3.72
N LEU A 91 -12.62 -0.27 4.03
CA LEU A 91 -13.76 0.21 4.82
C LEU A 91 -14.76 0.97 3.95
N ASP A 92 -16.04 0.90 4.33
CA ASP A 92 -17.08 1.77 3.80
C ASP A 92 -17.45 2.89 4.78
N PRO A 93 -18.08 3.98 4.30
CA PRO A 93 -18.70 4.97 5.16
C PRO A 93 -19.74 4.37 6.12
N PRO A 94 -19.90 4.91 7.35
CA PRO A 94 -19.26 6.14 7.85
C PRO A 94 -17.87 5.94 8.47
N LYS A 95 -17.44 4.69 8.74
CA LYS A 95 -16.16 4.42 9.41
C LYS A 95 -14.97 4.87 8.54
N HIS A 96 -15.01 4.55 7.25
CA HIS A 96 -14.01 5.01 6.28
C HIS A 96 -13.86 6.54 6.30
N ASP A 97 -14.97 7.27 6.17
CA ASP A 97 -14.93 8.74 6.04
C ASP A 97 -14.32 9.41 7.27
N ARG A 98 -14.66 8.91 8.46
CA ARG A 98 -14.09 9.39 9.72
C ARG A 98 -12.58 9.14 9.79
N LEU A 99 -12.14 7.89 9.60
CA LEU A 99 -10.72 7.55 9.69
C LEU A 99 -9.91 8.29 8.62
N LYS A 100 -10.42 8.32 7.38
CA LYS A 100 -9.81 9.09 6.29
C LYS A 100 -9.67 10.56 6.62
N ALA A 101 -10.67 11.18 7.24
CA ALA A 101 -10.58 12.59 7.63
C ALA A 101 -9.46 12.86 8.65
N LEU A 102 -9.25 11.96 9.62
CA LEU A 102 -8.14 12.03 10.57
C LEU A 102 -6.79 11.85 9.87
N PHE A 103 -6.67 10.83 9.00
CA PHE A 103 -5.45 10.59 8.22
C PHE A 103 -5.07 11.76 7.32
N LEU A 104 -6.05 12.39 6.67
CA LEU A 104 -5.83 13.52 5.76
C LEU A 104 -5.25 14.76 6.45
N GLN A 105 -5.26 14.86 7.78
CA GLN A 105 -4.52 15.92 8.49
C GLN A 105 -2.99 15.83 8.26
N GLY A 106 -2.47 14.63 7.97
CA GLY A 106 -1.08 14.40 7.57
C GLY A 106 -0.78 14.81 6.12
N PHE A 107 -1.78 14.76 5.24
CA PHE A 107 -1.61 14.89 3.79
C PHE A 107 -2.16 16.20 3.23
N THR A 108 -2.07 17.29 3.99
CA THR A 108 -2.52 18.61 3.52
C THR A 108 -1.53 19.18 2.50
N ALA A 109 -2.03 19.98 1.54
CA ALA A 109 -1.19 20.58 0.50
C ALA A 109 0.02 21.38 1.04
N PRO A 110 -0.10 22.19 2.11
CA PRO A 110 1.05 22.88 2.70
C PRO A 110 2.12 21.92 3.23
N ARG A 111 1.70 20.85 3.93
CA ARG A 111 2.63 19.84 4.46
C ARG A 111 3.37 19.10 3.37
N ILE A 112 2.64 18.67 2.34
CA ILE A 112 3.26 18.01 1.17
C ILE A 112 4.29 18.94 0.53
N ALA A 113 4.02 20.24 0.43
CA ALA A 113 4.96 21.22 -0.11
C ALA A 113 6.22 21.41 0.77
N GLU A 114 6.09 21.31 2.10
CA GLU A 114 7.24 21.40 3.03
C GLU A 114 8.26 20.26 2.81
N HIS A 115 7.82 19.11 2.30
CA HIS A 115 8.70 17.98 1.99
C HIS A 115 9.48 18.11 0.67
N GLU A 116 9.16 19.08 -0.20
CA GLU A 116 9.80 19.21 -1.52
C GLU A 116 11.33 19.32 -1.41
N ALA A 117 11.82 20.14 -0.49
CA ALA A 117 13.26 20.33 -0.28
C ALA A 117 13.93 19.02 0.17
N LYS A 118 13.28 18.26 1.07
CA LYS A 118 13.81 16.99 1.58
C LYS A 118 13.79 15.91 0.51
N ILE A 119 12.72 15.81 -0.27
CA ILE A 119 12.63 14.88 -1.41
C ILE A 119 13.75 15.19 -2.41
N LYS A 120 14.00 16.46 -2.74
CA LYS A 120 15.08 16.86 -3.63
C LYS A 120 16.46 16.46 -3.08
N GLU A 121 16.69 16.63 -1.78
CA GLU A 121 17.92 16.18 -1.11
C GLU A 121 18.09 14.66 -1.22
N ILE A 122 17.03 13.89 -0.96
CA ILE A 122 17.02 12.43 -1.06
C ILE A 122 17.36 11.99 -2.49
N VAL A 123 16.68 12.55 -3.49
CA VAL A 123 16.92 12.24 -4.91
C VAL A 123 18.36 12.58 -5.29
N THR A 124 18.86 13.76 -4.91
CA THR A 124 20.23 14.18 -5.21
C THR A 124 21.24 13.23 -4.58
N THR A 125 21.04 12.86 -3.31
CA THR A 125 21.92 11.93 -2.59
C THR A 125 21.97 10.55 -3.24
N VAL A 126 20.84 10.05 -3.74
CA VAL A 126 20.79 8.77 -4.45
C VAL A 126 21.52 8.86 -5.79
N LEU A 127 21.30 9.94 -6.55
CA LEU A 127 21.96 10.15 -7.85
C LEU A 127 23.47 10.39 -7.71
N ASP A 128 23.92 11.08 -6.65
CA ASP A 128 25.33 11.34 -6.37
C ASP A 128 26.12 10.02 -6.14
N ARG A 129 25.47 8.96 -5.63
CA ARG A 129 26.08 7.63 -5.49
C ARG A 129 26.40 6.96 -6.83
N LEU A 130 25.83 7.46 -7.92
CA LEU A 130 26.04 6.96 -9.27
C LEU A 130 27.11 7.74 -10.03
N ASP A 131 27.69 8.78 -9.43
CA ASP A 131 28.69 9.61 -10.11
C ASP A 131 29.88 8.79 -10.63
N GLY A 132 30.29 9.09 -11.86
CA GLY A 132 31.36 8.36 -12.56
C GLY A 132 31.00 6.96 -13.07
N ARG A 133 29.77 6.47 -12.90
CA ARG A 133 29.31 5.20 -13.48
C ARG A 133 28.69 5.39 -14.87
N GLU A 134 28.98 4.47 -15.79
CA GLU A 134 28.38 4.46 -17.13
C GLU A 134 26.98 3.81 -17.17
N THR A 135 26.71 2.90 -16.24
CA THR A 135 25.45 2.14 -16.17
C THR A 135 24.98 1.94 -14.73
N CYS A 136 23.67 1.96 -14.54
CA CYS A 136 22.98 1.59 -13.32
C CYS A 136 21.66 0.89 -13.63
N ASP A 137 21.14 0.15 -12.67
CA ASP A 137 19.75 -0.32 -12.66
C ASP A 137 18.87 0.74 -12.01
N LEU A 138 18.00 1.36 -12.82
CA LEU A 138 17.10 2.42 -12.36
C LEU A 138 16.08 1.96 -11.31
N VAL A 139 15.75 0.67 -11.24
CA VAL A 139 14.81 0.16 -10.25
C VAL A 139 15.50 0.02 -8.90
N SER A 140 16.53 -0.83 -8.83
CA SER A 140 17.17 -1.18 -7.57
C SER A 140 18.12 -0.09 -7.04
N GLU A 141 18.69 0.75 -7.91
CA GLU A 141 19.70 1.74 -7.52
C GLU A 141 19.17 3.18 -7.48
N VAL A 142 17.98 3.45 -8.04
CA VAL A 142 17.39 4.80 -8.07
C VAL A 142 15.99 4.82 -7.47
N SER A 143 15.03 4.15 -8.10
CA SER A 143 13.61 4.30 -7.78
C SER A 143 13.27 3.74 -6.39
N GLN A 144 13.66 2.50 -6.11
CA GLN A 144 13.47 1.88 -4.79
C GLN A 144 14.08 2.69 -3.63
N PRO A 145 15.39 3.03 -3.65
CA PRO A 145 15.99 3.77 -2.54
C PRO A 145 15.43 5.20 -2.38
N ILE A 146 15.00 5.87 -3.46
CA ILE A 146 14.33 7.17 -3.35
C ILE A 146 12.99 7.02 -2.65
N VAL A 147 12.13 6.14 -3.14
CA VAL A 147 10.75 6.01 -2.65
C VAL A 147 10.72 5.55 -1.19
N ALA A 148 11.50 4.53 -0.85
CA ALA A 148 11.62 4.06 0.53
C ALA A 148 12.07 5.17 1.48
N ARG A 149 13.14 5.91 1.13
CA ARG A 149 13.65 7.01 1.96
C ARG A 149 12.64 8.15 2.11
N VAL A 150 11.90 8.49 1.05
CA VAL A 150 10.84 9.51 1.12
C VAL A 150 9.75 9.08 2.11
N ILE A 151 9.27 7.85 2.01
CA ILE A 151 8.26 7.30 2.92
C ILE A 151 8.79 7.30 4.37
N HIS A 152 9.99 6.77 4.61
CA HIS A 152 10.64 6.77 5.93
C HIS A 152 10.78 8.19 6.50
N SER A 153 11.25 9.14 5.69
CA SER A 153 11.39 10.54 6.10
C SER A 153 10.05 11.14 6.49
N PHE A 154 8.98 10.83 5.75
CA PHE A 154 7.63 11.32 6.03
C PHE A 154 7.09 10.77 7.37
N MET A 155 7.47 9.54 7.73
CA MET A 155 7.10 8.89 8.99
C MET A 155 8.05 9.20 10.16
N GLY A 156 9.09 10.01 9.93
CA GLY A 156 10.08 10.35 10.95
C GLY A 156 11.02 9.20 11.31
N ILE A 157 11.15 8.20 10.43
CA ILE A 157 12.13 7.14 10.58
C ILE A 157 13.52 7.70 10.24
N PRO A 158 14.51 7.52 11.12
CA PRO A 158 15.84 8.07 10.91
C PRO A 158 16.63 7.25 9.88
N GLU A 159 17.64 7.87 9.26
CA GLU A 159 18.37 7.28 8.13
C GLU A 159 19.12 6.00 8.48
N GLU A 160 19.58 5.87 9.73
CA GLU A 160 20.22 4.66 10.25
C GLU A 160 19.30 3.42 10.21
N ASP A 161 17.98 3.62 10.22
CA ASP A 161 16.99 2.55 10.20
C ASP A 161 16.45 2.27 8.78
N ASP A 162 16.86 3.02 7.76
CA ASP A 162 16.33 2.90 6.39
C ASP A 162 16.46 1.49 5.83
N LEU A 163 17.61 0.83 6.04
CA LEU A 163 17.83 -0.54 5.54
C LEU A 163 16.86 -1.54 6.18
N LYS A 164 16.57 -1.37 7.47
CA LYS A 164 15.64 -2.24 8.19
C LYS A 164 14.22 -2.07 7.66
N TRP A 165 13.74 -0.83 7.59
CA TRP A 165 12.37 -0.54 7.16
C TRP A 165 12.16 -0.78 5.66
N ALA A 166 13.16 -0.54 4.81
CA ALA A 166 13.08 -0.94 3.41
C ALA A 166 13.00 -2.47 3.27
N GLY A 167 13.71 -3.22 4.13
CA GLY A 167 13.58 -4.68 4.22
C GLY A 167 12.18 -5.12 4.65
N HIS A 168 11.58 -4.45 5.64
CA HIS A 168 10.20 -4.70 6.05
C HIS A 168 9.20 -4.41 4.92
N MET A 169 9.32 -3.27 4.24
CA MET A 169 8.45 -2.93 3.11
C MET A 169 8.52 -3.99 2.00
N LYS A 170 9.72 -4.41 1.61
CA LYS A 170 9.91 -5.46 0.61
C LYS A 170 9.26 -6.77 1.03
N ARG A 171 9.49 -7.23 2.27
CA ARG A 171 8.90 -8.48 2.77
C ARG A 171 7.38 -8.40 2.92
N TYR A 172 6.83 -7.24 3.25
CA TYR A 172 5.40 -7.01 3.37
C TYR A 172 4.71 -7.07 2.01
N LEU A 173 5.26 -6.40 1.00
CA LEU A 173 4.73 -6.38 -0.38
C LEU A 173 4.98 -7.70 -1.13
N GLY A 174 6.17 -8.28 -0.98
CA GLY A 174 6.57 -9.54 -1.59
C GLY A 174 6.15 -10.76 -0.78
N ARG A 175 4.92 -10.78 -0.25
CA ARG A 175 4.39 -11.84 0.61
C ARG A 175 4.68 -13.25 0.07
N ASP A 176 4.40 -13.46 -1.22
CA ASP A 176 4.52 -14.77 -1.88
C ASP A 176 5.86 -14.95 -2.61
N ASP A 177 6.77 -13.98 -2.50
CA ASP A 177 8.10 -14.07 -3.10
C ASP A 177 9.01 -14.93 -2.22
N PRO A 178 9.45 -16.12 -2.69
CA PRO A 178 10.29 -17.02 -1.90
C PRO A 178 11.70 -16.48 -1.64
N ASP A 179 12.18 -15.51 -2.42
CA ASP A 179 13.48 -14.86 -2.19
C ASP A 179 13.39 -13.86 -1.03
N LEU A 180 12.22 -13.22 -0.86
CA LEU A 180 11.96 -12.26 0.23
C LEU A 180 11.44 -12.94 1.50
N ASN A 181 10.65 -14.01 1.34
CA ASN A 181 10.01 -14.75 2.42
C ASN A 181 10.26 -16.26 2.28
N PRO A 182 11.50 -16.73 2.49
CA PRO A 182 11.88 -18.14 2.30
C PRO A 182 11.20 -19.11 3.26
N GLY A 183 10.65 -18.62 4.37
CA GLY A 183 9.84 -19.39 5.32
C GLY A 183 8.39 -19.62 4.89
N GLY A 184 7.97 -19.07 3.75
CA GLY A 184 6.60 -19.16 3.26
C GLY A 184 5.59 -18.34 4.07
N ILE A 185 4.32 -18.53 3.75
CA ILE A 185 3.22 -17.75 4.32
C ILE A 185 3.06 -17.95 5.83
N GLU A 186 3.38 -19.13 6.36
CA GLU A 186 3.27 -19.42 7.79
C GLU A 186 4.30 -18.63 8.63
N GLU A 187 5.55 -18.53 8.18
CA GLU A 187 6.56 -17.69 8.86
C GLU A 187 6.21 -16.20 8.71
N TRP A 188 5.79 -15.81 7.51
CA TRP A 188 5.39 -14.43 7.24
C TRP A 188 4.26 -13.98 8.18
N ALA A 189 3.20 -14.79 8.27
CA ALA A 189 2.05 -14.53 9.11
C ALA A 189 2.33 -14.66 10.62
N GLY A 190 3.05 -15.71 11.01
CA GLY A 190 3.24 -16.07 12.42
C GLY A 190 4.41 -15.37 13.12
N VAL A 191 5.37 -14.82 12.36
CA VAL A 191 6.59 -14.22 12.91
C VAL A 191 6.80 -12.81 12.39
N PHE A 192 6.83 -12.62 11.07
CA PHE A 192 7.19 -11.34 10.49
C PHE A 192 6.13 -10.26 10.73
N ILE A 193 4.85 -10.55 10.48
CA ILE A 193 3.76 -9.57 10.69
C ILE A 193 3.64 -9.13 12.16
N PRO A 194 3.63 -10.03 13.16
CA PRO A 194 3.63 -9.63 14.57
C PRO A 194 4.83 -8.74 14.94
N GLN A 195 6.03 -9.08 14.47
CA GLN A 195 7.22 -8.27 14.71
C GLN A 195 7.10 -6.88 14.06
N LEU A 196 6.62 -6.82 12.81
CA LEU A 196 6.43 -5.56 12.09
C LEU A 196 5.42 -4.65 12.81
N ILE A 197 4.33 -5.23 13.31
CA ILE A 197 3.32 -4.50 14.11
C ILE A 197 3.94 -4.00 15.43
N GLU A 198 4.72 -4.81 16.14
CA GLU A 198 5.40 -4.40 17.37
C GLU A 198 6.38 -3.24 17.11
N GLU A 199 7.16 -3.32 16.04
CA GLU A 199 8.10 -2.26 15.67
C GLU A 199 7.39 -0.98 15.23
N ALA A 200 6.27 -1.08 14.50
CA ALA A 200 5.44 0.07 14.13
C ALA A 200 4.78 0.72 15.36
N MET A 201 4.28 -0.09 16.30
CA MET A 201 3.76 0.37 17.58
C MET A 201 4.81 1.15 18.38
N ALA A 202 6.07 0.71 18.36
CA ALA A 202 7.16 1.37 19.07
C ALA A 202 7.46 2.78 18.53
N LEU A 203 7.00 3.12 17.33
CA LEU A 203 7.12 4.49 16.79
C LEU A 203 6.14 5.47 17.45
N ILE A 204 5.03 5.00 18.05
CA ILE A 204 3.91 5.85 18.49
C ILE A 204 4.20 6.58 19.81
N GLU A 205 4.58 5.85 20.85
CA GLU A 205 4.68 6.42 22.21
C GLU A 205 5.69 7.58 22.32
N PRO A 206 6.89 7.53 21.68
CA PRO A 206 7.79 8.66 21.65
C PRO A 206 7.15 9.94 21.07
N ARG A 207 6.34 9.83 20.01
CA ARG A 207 5.67 10.97 19.37
C ARG A 207 4.50 11.52 20.20
N ARG A 208 3.93 10.69 21.07
CA ARG A 208 2.93 11.11 22.05
C ARG A 208 3.56 11.96 23.15
N ALA A 209 4.72 11.54 23.66
CA ALA A 209 5.44 12.22 24.74
C ALA A 209 6.20 13.47 24.24
N GLU A 210 6.86 13.35 23.09
CA GLU A 210 7.71 14.37 22.48
C GLU A 210 7.33 14.54 20.99
N PRO A 211 6.34 15.40 20.69
CA PRO A 211 5.88 15.60 19.33
C PRO A 211 6.97 16.12 18.39
N THR A 212 6.95 15.62 17.16
CA THR A 212 7.82 16.00 16.04
C THR A 212 6.96 16.50 14.87
N ASP A 213 7.59 16.92 13.78
CA ASP A 213 6.87 17.36 12.57
C ASP A 213 6.53 16.19 11.60
N ASP A 214 6.71 14.93 12.03
CA ASP A 214 6.47 13.76 11.20
C ASP A 214 5.00 13.29 11.17
N LEU A 215 4.64 12.47 10.18
CA LEU A 215 3.29 11.94 10.01
C LEU A 215 2.79 11.22 11.26
N ILE A 216 3.63 10.44 11.95
CA ILE A 216 3.19 9.66 13.11
C ILE A 216 2.78 10.61 14.24
N SER A 217 3.57 11.66 14.49
CA SER A 217 3.19 12.69 15.47
C SER A 217 1.87 13.35 15.12
N ILE A 218 1.65 13.65 13.85
CA ILE A 218 0.39 14.22 13.38
C ILE A 218 -0.78 13.28 13.68
N LEU A 219 -0.67 12.00 13.31
CA LEU A 219 -1.75 11.03 13.45
C LEU A 219 -2.08 10.74 14.92
N VAL A 220 -1.06 10.65 15.78
CA VAL A 220 -1.22 10.42 17.23
C VAL A 220 -1.98 11.56 17.91
N HIS A 221 -1.82 12.80 17.42
CA HIS A 221 -2.48 13.98 17.97
C HIS A 221 -3.71 14.43 17.17
N ALA A 222 -4.04 13.76 16.07
CA ALA A 222 -5.18 14.09 15.22
C ALA A 222 -6.49 13.86 15.99
N GLU A 223 -7.36 14.88 15.97
CA GLU A 223 -8.67 14.83 16.62
C GLU A 223 -9.72 15.54 15.76
N ILE A 224 -10.88 14.90 15.59
CA ILE A 224 -12.06 15.47 14.93
C ILE A 224 -13.27 15.15 15.82
N ASP A 225 -14.02 16.17 16.21
CA ASP A 225 -15.23 16.04 17.04
C ASP A 225 -15.04 15.23 18.35
N GLY A 226 -13.84 15.32 18.96
CA GLY A 226 -13.50 14.59 20.19
C GLY A 226 -12.99 13.16 19.97
N GLU A 227 -12.89 12.72 18.71
CA GLU A 227 -12.48 11.38 18.34
C GLU A 227 -11.05 11.38 17.78
N ARG A 228 -10.27 10.36 18.16
CA ARG A 228 -8.87 10.17 17.76
C ARG A 228 -8.69 8.82 17.10
N LEU A 229 -7.56 8.66 16.41
CA LEU A 229 -7.08 7.35 15.96
C LEU A 229 -6.62 6.53 17.17
N THR A 230 -6.94 5.24 17.16
CA THR A 230 -6.33 4.28 18.09
C THR A 230 -4.91 3.96 17.62
N ASP A 231 -4.08 3.38 18.49
CA ASP A 231 -2.74 2.96 18.09
C ASP A 231 -2.79 1.91 16.96
N GLU A 232 -3.80 1.03 16.98
CA GLU A 232 -4.08 0.06 15.93
C GLU A 232 -4.43 0.76 14.60
N ASP A 233 -5.30 1.78 14.61
CA ASP A 233 -5.61 2.54 13.38
C ASP A 233 -4.34 3.17 12.79
N ILE A 234 -3.44 3.70 13.63
CA ILE A 234 -2.19 4.33 13.20
C ILE A 234 -1.24 3.29 12.60
N VAL A 235 -1.07 2.14 13.24
CA VAL A 235 -0.23 1.05 12.72
C VAL A 235 -0.75 0.55 11.37
N MET A 236 -2.05 0.27 11.25
CA MET A 236 -2.61 -0.16 9.96
C MET A 236 -2.44 0.91 8.89
N GLY A 237 -2.53 2.20 9.25
CA GLY A 237 -2.20 3.29 8.34
C GLY A 237 -0.74 3.33 7.88
N ILE A 238 0.21 3.04 8.78
CA ILE A 238 1.64 2.93 8.45
C ILE A 238 1.86 1.80 7.44
N LEU A 239 1.27 0.62 7.70
CA LEU A 239 1.36 -0.54 6.80
C LEU A 239 0.72 -0.26 5.44
N LEU A 240 -0.45 0.41 5.42
CA LEU A 240 -1.10 0.83 4.18
C LEU A 240 -0.22 1.79 3.38
N LEU A 241 0.51 2.72 4.03
CA LEU A 241 1.44 3.62 3.33
C LEU A 241 2.65 2.89 2.77
N PHE A 242 3.14 1.85 3.45
CA PHE A 242 4.21 1.00 2.92
C PHE A 242 3.76 0.34 1.63
N ALA A 243 2.56 -0.23 1.60
CA ALA A 243 2.05 -0.90 0.42
C ALA A 243 1.66 0.09 -0.70
N ALA A 244 0.79 1.05 -0.37
CA ALA A 244 0.20 1.93 -1.37
C ALA A 244 1.19 2.96 -1.94
N GLY A 245 2.17 3.41 -1.15
CA GLY A 245 3.11 4.46 -1.55
C GLY A 245 4.34 3.95 -2.29
N ASN A 246 4.74 2.70 -2.08
CA ASN A 246 6.02 2.19 -2.57
C ASN A 246 5.98 1.83 -4.07
N ASP A 247 5.31 0.73 -4.41
CA ASP A 247 5.38 0.15 -5.77
C ASP A 247 4.63 0.98 -6.80
N SER A 248 3.66 1.80 -6.37
CA SER A 248 2.90 2.68 -7.27
C SER A 248 3.71 3.90 -7.74
N THR A 249 4.72 4.31 -6.97
CA THR A 249 5.56 5.49 -7.28
C THR A 249 6.88 5.08 -7.96
N MET A 250 7.37 3.87 -7.69
CA MET A 250 8.55 3.28 -8.31
C MET A 250 8.39 3.16 -9.83
#